data_AF-L1K2R8-F1
#
_entry.id   AF-L1K2R8-F1
#
_cell.length_a   1.000
_cell.length_b   1.000
_cell.length_c   1.000
_cell.angle_alpha   90.00
_cell.angle_beta   90.00
_cell.angle_gamma   90.00
#
_symmetry.space_group_name_H-M   'P 1'
#
loop_
_entity.id
_entity.type
_entity.pdbx_description
1 polymer ?
#
loop_
_entity_poly.entity_id
_entity_poly.type
_entity_poly.pdbx_seq_one_letter_code
_entity_poly.pdbx_strand_id
1 'polypeptide(L)'
;MLQKLCKYANPSQDVRWPFSGRILDCVRASVVCHNTSQILEIYKWFEDERKTRLPICRVKNKFAMQTVPDGYRDLTLCVIFTGECGLKIIGEIQIHDKQIHDIKMQVRELVRFLGRLILYKMHKLYKVKRAEKPNDV
;
A
#
# COMPACT_ATOMS: atom_id res chain seq x y z
N MET A 1 -11.93 10.59 4.84
CA MET A 1 -12.23 9.19 4.46
C MET A 1 -12.88 9.12 3.07
N LEU A 2 -13.85 10.00 2.77
CA LEU A 2 -14.50 10.10 1.44
C LEU A 2 -13.55 10.22 0.25
N GLN A 3 -12.52 11.08 0.29
CA GLN A 3 -11.62 11.27 -0.86
C GLN A 3 -10.85 10.02 -1.29
N LYS A 4 -10.47 9.15 -0.34
CA LYS A 4 -9.84 7.86 -0.68
C LYS A 4 -10.85 6.91 -1.32
N LEU A 5 -12.10 6.93 -0.85
CA LEU A 5 -13.19 6.15 -1.44
C LEU A 5 -13.46 6.60 -2.87
N CYS A 6 -13.48 7.90 -3.17
CA CYS A 6 -13.65 8.42 -4.54
C CYS A 6 -12.60 7.92 -5.54
N LYS A 7 -11.35 7.70 -5.10
CA LYS A 7 -10.30 7.11 -5.95
C LYS A 7 -10.64 5.68 -6.40
N TYR A 8 -11.34 4.95 -5.56
CA TYR A 8 -11.78 3.59 -5.87
C TYR A 8 -13.18 3.60 -6.47
N ALA A 9 -14.07 4.50 -6.05
CA ALA A 9 -15.42 4.68 -6.53
C ALA A 9 -15.45 5.46 -7.85
N ASN A 10 -15.18 4.79 -8.98
CA ASN A 10 -15.61 5.30 -10.27
C ASN A 10 -17.15 5.22 -10.31
N PRO A 11 -17.88 6.36 -10.39
CA PRO A 11 -19.34 6.37 -10.36
C PRO A 11 -19.98 5.86 -11.67
N SER A 12 -19.20 5.71 -12.74
CA SER A 12 -19.66 5.25 -14.04
C SER A 12 -19.71 3.73 -14.19
N GLN A 13 -19.31 2.97 -13.17
CA GLN A 13 -19.36 1.51 -13.15
C GLN A 13 -20.34 1.05 -12.07
N ASP A 14 -21.24 0.15 -12.45
CA ASP A 14 -22.28 -0.45 -11.61
C ASP A 14 -21.65 -1.35 -10.54
N VAL A 15 -21.10 -0.73 -9.49
CA VAL A 15 -20.28 -1.42 -8.50
C VAL A 15 -21.17 -1.90 -7.37
N ARG A 16 -21.53 -3.18 -7.44
CA ARG A 16 -22.28 -3.85 -6.38
C ARG A 16 -21.39 -4.05 -5.16
N TRP A 17 -21.91 -3.67 -4.00
CA TRP A 17 -21.29 -3.97 -2.71
C TRP A 17 -21.07 -5.49 -2.57
N PRO A 18 -19.94 -5.95 -1.99
CA PRO A 18 -18.85 -5.17 -1.41
C PRO A 18 -17.81 -4.67 -2.42
N PHE A 19 -17.21 -3.50 -2.15
CA PHE A 19 -16.13 -2.90 -2.97
C PHE A 19 -14.79 -3.69 -2.95
N SER A 20 -14.79 -4.92 -2.43
CA SER A 20 -13.59 -5.75 -2.24
C SER A 20 -12.84 -6.02 -3.54
N GLY A 21 -13.53 -6.04 -4.69
CA GLY A 21 -12.91 -6.17 -6.02
C GLY A 21 -11.96 -5.02 -6.41
N ARG A 22 -11.89 -3.94 -5.61
CA ARG A 22 -10.97 -2.81 -5.83
C ARG A 22 -9.78 -2.81 -4.88
N ILE A 23 -9.69 -3.79 -3.99
CA ILE A 23 -8.53 -3.98 -3.11
C ILE A 23 -7.46 -4.70 -3.93
N LEU A 24 -6.39 -3.98 -4.25
CA LEU A 24 -5.28 -4.48 -5.07
C LEU A 24 -4.13 -5.05 -4.23
N ASP A 25 -4.20 -4.86 -2.92
CA ASP A 25 -3.15 -5.19 -1.96
C ASP A 25 -3.65 -6.13 -0.85
N CYS A 26 -4.63 -7.00 -1.17
CA CYS A 26 -5.10 -8.06 -0.26
C CYS A 26 -3.95 -8.92 0.22
N VAL A 27 -3.01 -9.21 -0.68
CA VAL A 27 -1.72 -9.83 -0.38
C VAL A 27 -0.65 -8.85 -0.82
N ARG A 28 0.32 -8.55 0.06
CA ARG A 28 1.42 -7.66 -0.25
C ARG A 28 2.76 -8.30 0.11
N ALA A 29 3.69 -8.28 -0.84
CA ALA A 29 5.08 -8.63 -0.64
C ALA A 29 6.00 -7.43 -0.92
N SER A 30 7.14 -7.39 -0.23
CA SER A 30 8.18 -6.38 -0.43
C SER A 30 9.49 -7.10 -0.72
N VAL A 31 10.10 -6.79 -1.85
CA VAL A 31 11.41 -7.30 -2.24
C VAL A 31 12.41 -6.15 -2.20
N VAL A 32 13.49 -6.33 -1.47
CA VAL A 32 14.52 -5.31 -1.30
C VAL A 32 15.76 -5.76 -2.05
N CYS A 33 16.16 -4.94 -3.03
CA CYS A 33 17.30 -5.18 -3.89
C CYS A 33 18.47 -4.28 -3.50
N HIS A 34 19.70 -4.71 -3.76
CA HIS A 34 20.89 -3.91 -3.50
C HIS A 34 21.21 -2.90 -4.60
N ASN A 35 20.66 -3.10 -5.79
CA ASN A 35 20.86 -2.22 -6.93
C ASN A 35 19.70 -2.33 -7.93
N THR A 36 19.64 -1.37 -8.86
CA THR A 36 18.61 -1.30 -9.91
C THR A 36 18.65 -2.47 -10.88
N SER A 37 19.82 -3.07 -11.13
CA SER A 37 19.95 -4.22 -12.04
C SER A 37 19.14 -5.42 -11.53
N GLN A 38 19.23 -5.72 -10.23
CA GLN A 38 18.44 -6.76 -9.58
C GLN A 38 16.93 -6.48 -9.66
N ILE A 39 16.51 -5.22 -9.56
CA ILE A 39 15.09 -4.84 -9.74
C ILE A 39 14.61 -5.24 -11.13
N LEU A 40 15.41 -4.96 -12.16
CA LEU A 40 15.07 -5.30 -13.54
C LEU A 40 15.08 -6.81 -13.79
N GLU A 41 16.01 -7.54 -13.19
CA GLU A 41 16.06 -9.01 -13.27
C GLU A 41 14.80 -9.64 -12.66
N ILE A 42 14.37 -9.18 -11.50
CA ILE A 42 13.15 -9.65 -10.84
C ILE A 42 11.93 -9.32 -11.71
N TYR A 43 11.86 -8.11 -12.27
CA TYR A 43 10.79 -7.75 -13.19
C TYR A 43 10.71 -8.71 -14.39
N LYS A 44 11.85 -8.96 -15.06
CA LYS A 44 11.93 -9.89 -16.19
C LYS A 44 11.56 -11.33 -15.78
N TRP A 45 11.89 -11.73 -14.55
CA TRP A 45 11.49 -13.03 -14.01
C TRP A 45 9.97 -13.14 -13.86
N PHE A 46 9.30 -12.08 -13.38
CA PHE A 46 7.83 -12.03 -13.30
C PHE A 46 7.13 -11.88 -14.65
N GLU A 47 7.73 -11.15 -15.59
CA GLU A 47 7.21 -10.95 -16.96
C GLU A 47 7.18 -12.27 -17.75
N ASP A 48 8.12 -13.18 -17.46
CA ASP A 48 8.10 -14.53 -18.00
C ASP A 48 7.07 -15.39 -17.25
N GLU A 49 5.80 -15.31 -17.67
CA GLU A 49 4.67 -16.00 -17.04
C GLU A 49 4.90 -17.53 -16.90
N ARG A 50 5.72 -18.13 -17.76
CA ARG A 50 6.07 -19.55 -17.69
C ARG A 50 6.85 -19.90 -16.42
N LYS A 51 7.60 -18.95 -15.86
CA LYS A 51 8.41 -19.13 -14.65
C LYS A 51 7.59 -18.96 -13.37
N THR A 52 6.68 -18.00 -13.34
CA THR A 52 5.97 -17.64 -12.09
C THR A 52 4.58 -18.21 -11.99
N ARG A 53 3.91 -18.49 -13.12
CA ARG A 53 2.47 -18.81 -13.18
C ARG A 53 1.59 -17.73 -12.53
N LEU A 54 2.12 -16.50 -12.40
CA LEU A 54 1.46 -15.36 -11.78
C LEU A 54 1.34 -14.24 -12.82
N PRO A 55 0.21 -14.16 -13.55
CA PRO A 55 0.02 -13.14 -14.57
C PRO A 55 0.11 -11.74 -13.95
N ILE A 56 0.90 -10.87 -14.56
CA ILE A 56 0.98 -9.46 -14.19
C ILE A 56 -0.23 -8.74 -14.79
N CYS A 57 -1.08 -8.15 -13.96
CA CYS A 57 -2.23 -7.37 -14.43
C CYS A 57 -1.98 -5.86 -14.43
N ARG A 58 -0.98 -5.39 -13.68
CA ARG A 58 -0.61 -3.97 -13.66
C ARG A 58 0.84 -3.77 -13.23
N VAL A 59 1.53 -2.88 -13.92
CA VAL A 59 2.85 -2.38 -13.53
C VAL A 59 2.75 -0.91 -13.19
N LYS A 60 3.28 -0.50 -12.04
CA LYS A 60 3.50 0.91 -11.69
C LYS A 60 5.00 1.13 -11.60
N ASN A 61 5.54 1.79 -12.61
CA ASN A 61 6.96 2.14 -12.68
C ASN A 61 7.14 3.60 -12.27
N LYS A 62 7.53 3.87 -11.02
CA LYS A 62 7.82 5.24 -10.58
C LYS A 62 9.20 5.73 -11.02
N PHE A 63 10.09 4.84 -11.48
CA PHE A 63 11.38 5.25 -12.03
C PHE A 63 11.21 6.05 -13.33
N ALA A 64 10.22 5.70 -14.16
CA ALA A 64 9.91 6.40 -15.40
C ALA A 64 9.15 7.72 -15.21
N MET A 65 8.71 8.04 -13.99
CA MET A 65 7.97 9.27 -13.72
C MET A 65 8.92 10.46 -13.57
N GLN A 66 8.59 11.57 -14.22
CA GLN A 66 9.31 12.83 -14.07
C GLN A 66 9.16 13.37 -12.64
N THR A 67 7.93 13.42 -12.14
CA THR A 67 7.59 13.88 -10.79
C THR A 67 6.97 12.74 -10.00
N VAL A 68 7.54 12.45 -8.83
CA VAL A 68 7.07 11.38 -7.94
C VAL A 68 6.43 12.01 -6.70
N PRO A 69 5.11 11.87 -6.50
CA PRO A 69 4.38 12.58 -5.43
C PRO A 69 4.87 12.31 -4.01
N ASP A 70 5.39 11.10 -3.75
CA ASP A 70 5.91 10.69 -2.44
C ASP A 70 7.44 10.72 -2.36
N GLY A 71 8.12 11.10 -3.45
CA GLY A 71 9.59 11.14 -3.53
C GLY A 71 10.27 9.77 -3.64
N TYR A 72 9.54 8.65 -3.47
CA TYR A 72 10.13 7.32 -3.48
C TYR A 72 10.01 6.68 -4.86
N ARG A 73 11.15 6.38 -5.49
CA ARG A 73 11.19 5.62 -6.75
C ARG A 73 11.18 4.13 -6.44
N ASP A 74 10.07 3.48 -6.76
CA ASP A 74 9.88 2.04 -6.61
C ASP A 74 9.22 1.45 -7.87
N LEU A 75 9.30 0.12 -8.02
CA LEU A 75 8.58 -0.64 -9.03
C LEU A 75 7.54 -1.49 -8.31
N THR A 76 6.28 -1.35 -8.69
CA THR A 76 5.20 -2.16 -8.12
C THR A 76 4.55 -3.00 -9.20
N LEU A 77 4.47 -4.31 -8.97
CA LEU A 77 3.77 -5.27 -9.80
C LEU A 77 2.49 -5.69 -9.11
N CYS A 78 1.36 -5.65 -9.81
CA CYS A 78 0.13 -6.28 -9.36
C CYS A 78 -0.01 -7.59 -10.14
N VAL A 79 -0.14 -8.70 -9.41
CA VAL A 79 -0.25 -10.05 -9.96
C VAL A 79 -1.59 -10.66 -9.60
N ILE A 80 -2.08 -11.57 -10.44
CA ILE A 80 -3.35 -12.28 -10.21
C ILE A 80 -3.05 -13.65 -9.61
N PHE A 81 -3.60 -13.90 -8.43
CA PHE A 81 -3.70 -15.24 -7.87
C PHE A 81 -5.07 -15.82 -8.24
N THR A 82 -5.09 -17.05 -8.76
CA THR A 82 -6.32 -17.78 -9.06
C THR A 82 -6.41 -18.99 -8.14
N GLY A 83 -7.46 -19.06 -7.33
CA GLY A 83 -7.75 -20.18 -6.45
C GLY A 83 -8.56 -21.28 -7.15
N GLU A 84 -8.74 -22.41 -6.46
CA GLU A 84 -9.35 -23.64 -6.98
C GLU A 84 -10.79 -23.43 -7.51
N CYS A 85 -11.57 -22.53 -6.90
CA CYS A 85 -12.94 -22.22 -7.34
C CYS A 85 -13.02 -21.11 -8.41
N GLY A 86 -11.91 -20.79 -9.09
CA GLY A 86 -11.84 -19.68 -10.04
C GLY A 86 -11.86 -18.29 -9.39
N LEU A 87 -11.76 -18.22 -8.06
CA LEU A 87 -11.63 -16.98 -7.32
C LEU A 87 -10.33 -16.29 -7.71
N LYS A 88 -10.40 -15.01 -8.09
CA LYS A 88 -9.23 -14.21 -8.44
C LYS A 88 -9.03 -13.10 -7.42
N ILE A 89 -7.82 -13.00 -6.90
CA ILE A 89 -7.40 -11.87 -6.06
C ILE A 89 -6.18 -11.21 -6.67
N ILE A 90 -6.04 -9.91 -6.43
CA ILE A 90 -4.87 -9.15 -6.84
C ILE A 90 -3.94 -9.04 -5.64
N GLY A 91 -2.67 -9.41 -5.85
CA GLY A 91 -1.59 -9.17 -4.91
C GLY A 91 -0.64 -8.10 -5.42
N GLU A 92 -0.04 -7.35 -4.50
CA GLU A 92 0.90 -6.28 -4.79
C GLU A 92 2.32 -6.69 -4.38
N ILE A 93 3.24 -6.70 -5.33
CA ILE A 93 4.66 -6.94 -5.10
C ILE A 93 5.38 -5.62 -5.31
N GLN A 94 5.96 -5.10 -4.24
CA GLN A 94 6.73 -3.86 -4.29
C GLN A 94 8.22 -4.20 -4.29
N ILE A 95 8.94 -3.75 -5.31
CA ILE A 95 10.37 -3.98 -5.49
C ILE A 95 11.07 -2.64 -5.25
N HIS A 96 11.96 -2.61 -4.25
CA HIS A 96 12.62 -1.40 -3.78
C HIS A 96 14.13 -1.55 -3.89
N ASP A 97 14.80 -0.42 -4.10
CA ASP A 97 16.23 -0.31 -3.78
C ASP A 97 16.40 -0.22 -2.25
N LYS A 98 17.43 -0.87 -1.71
CA LYS A 98 17.71 -0.92 -0.27
C LYS A 98 17.84 0.47 0.36
N GLN A 99 18.54 1.39 -0.29
CA GLN A 99 18.73 2.73 0.27
C GLN A 99 17.39 3.46 0.39
N ILE A 100 16.54 3.35 -0.63
CA ILE A 100 15.21 3.95 -0.65
C ILE A 100 14.30 3.28 0.39
N HIS A 101 14.37 1.95 0.50
CA HIS A 101 13.62 1.17 1.47
C HIS A 101 13.97 1.55 2.92
N ASP A 102 15.25 1.69 3.23
CA ASP A 102 15.71 2.01 4.58
C ASP A 102 15.23 3.40 5.03
N ILE A 103 15.31 4.40 4.15
CA ILE A 103 14.74 5.74 4.39
C ILE A 103 13.23 5.65 4.61
N LYS A 104 12.52 4.90 3.76
CA LYS A 104 11.06 4.74 3.87
C LYS A 104 10.65 4.09 5.19
N MET A 105 11.45 3.14 5.69
CA MET A 105 11.21 2.48 6.97
C MET A 105 11.44 3.42 8.16
N GLN A 106 12.51 4.22 8.13
CA GLN A 106 12.77 5.25 9.14
C GLN A 106 11.63 6.28 9.21
N VAL A 107 11.19 6.79 8.05
CA VAL A 107 10.06 7.73 7.98
C VAL A 107 8.78 7.10 8.51
N ARG A 108 8.51 5.84 8.16
CA ARG A 108 7.34 5.10 8.66
C ARG A 108 7.38 4.95 10.19
N GLU A 109 8.55 4.68 10.76
CA GLU A 109 8.72 4.56 12.20
C GLU A 109 8.47 5.89 12.91
N LEU A 110 9.03 6.99 12.38
CA LEU A 110 8.78 8.34 12.89
C LEU A 110 7.30 8.69 12.88
N VAL A 111 6.60 8.42 11.77
CA VAL A 111 5.16 8.68 11.65
C VAL A 111 4.36 7.84 12.65
N ARG A 112 4.72 6.56 12.86
CA ARG A 112 4.08 5.72 13.88
C ARG A 112 4.28 6.27 15.28
N PHE A 113 5.49 6.73 15.59
CA PHE A 113 5.80 7.33 16.88
C PHE A 113 5.01 8.62 17.12
N LEU A 114 5.03 9.56 16.18
CA LEU A 114 4.28 10.82 16.26
C LEU A 114 2.77 10.56 16.38
N GLY A 115 2.24 9.61 15.62
CA GLY A 115 0.84 9.20 15.71
C GLY A 115 0.45 8.71 17.11
N ARG A 116 1.30 7.89 17.75
CA ARG A 116 1.09 7.45 19.14
C ARG A 116 1.14 8.62 20.12
N LEU A 117 2.06 9.57 19.93
CA LEU A 117 2.21 10.72 20.81
C LEU A 117 1.00 11.67 20.73
N ILE A 118 0.47 11.87 19.52
CA ILE A 118 -0.77 12.63 19.29
C ILE A 118 -1.94 11.91 19.95
N LEU A 119 -2.10 10.60 19.74
CA LEU A 119 -3.17 9.81 20.35
C LEU A 119 -3.12 9.86 21.88
N TYR A 120 -1.92 9.77 22.46
CA TYR A 120 -1.69 9.89 23.89
C TYR A 120 -2.08 11.28 24.42
N LYS A 121 -1.65 12.36 23.77
CA LYS A 121 -2.03 13.73 24.14
C LYS A 121 -3.55 13.93 24.05
N MET A 122 -4.18 13.46 22.98
CA MET A 122 -5.64 13.51 22.83
C MET A 122 -6.34 12.75 23.95
N HIS A 123 -5.92 11.53 24.26
CA HIS A 123 -6.50 10.74 25.34
C HIS A 123 -6.35 11.41 26.71
N LYS A 124 -5.20 12.04 26.98
CA LYS A 124 -4.97 12.83 28.21
C LYS A 124 -5.92 14.04 28.28
N LEU A 125 -6.05 14.80 27.19
CA LEU A 125 -6.97 15.93 27.10
C LEU A 125 -8.44 15.50 27.24
N TYR A 126 -8.83 14.36 26.64
CA TYR A 126 -10.16 13.80 26.78
C TYR A 126 -10.46 13.38 28.22
N LYS A 127 -9.49 12.79 28.94
CA LYS A 127 -9.65 12.46 30.37
C LYS A 127 -9.78 13.70 31.25
N VAL A 128 -9.00 14.75 30.99
CA VAL A 128 -9.08 16.02 31.72
C VAL A 128 -10.45 16.69 31.50
N LYS A 129 -10.93 16.77 30.24
CA LYS A 129 -12.27 17.31 29.94
C LYS A 129 -13.42 16.51 30.58
N ARG A 130 -13.24 15.20 30.81
CA ARG A 130 -14.21 14.36 31.51
C ARG A 130 -14.19 14.60 33.02
N ALA A 131 -13.03 14.89 33.60
CA ALA A 131 -12.91 15.24 35.01
C ALA A 131 -13.49 16.63 35.31
N GLU A 132 -13.45 17.55 34.35
CA GLU A 132 -14.03 18.90 34.45
C GLU A 132 -15.56 18.94 34.22
N LYS A 133 -16.17 17.84 33.76
CA LYS A 133 -17.63 17.67 33.70
C LYS A 133 -18.07 16.50 34.59
N PRO A 134 -18.07 16.65 35.92
CA PRO A 134 -18.71 15.67 36.78
C PRO A 134 -20.23 15.76 36.57
N ASN A 135 -20.80 14.74 35.93
CA ASN A 135 -22.23 14.39 35.90
C ASN A 135 -23.21 15.55 36.18
N ASP A 136 -23.70 16.20 35.12
CA ASP A 136 -25.04 16.77 35.13
C ASP A 136 -26.03 15.57 35.16
N VAL A 137 -26.43 15.17 36.36
CA VAL A 137 -27.61 14.33 36.67
C VAL A 137 -28.54 15.18 37.52
#